data_AF-A0A970YHG9-F1
#
_entry.id   AF-A0A970YHG9-F1
#
_cell.length_a   1.000
_cell.length_b   1.000
_cell.length_c   1.000
_cell.angle_alpha   90.00
_cell.angle_beta   90.00
_cell.angle_gamma   90.00
#
_symmetry.space_group_name_H-M   'P 1'
#
loop_
_entity.id
_entity.type
_entity.pdbx_description
1 polymer ?
#
loop_
_entity_poly.entity_id
_entity_poly.type
_entity_poly.pdbx_seq_one_letter_code
_entity_poly.pdbx_strand_id
1 'polypeptide(L)'
;PCDYGCNRCGEVCPTGAIPFLSLEEKRRWVIGHAYIDESLCLPWTGDSQCSVCEEMCPVPDKAIRLQEAEVVRADGSVVTVSRPVVLRERCIGCGICEAKCPVTGTAAIRVRVAGPERLQDRFLQPRQGSGEQSHGTGRDEGQGRAGGRGGGR
;
A
#
# COMPACT_ATOMS: atom_id res chain seq x y z
N PRO A 1 -9.85 -2.75 10.01
CA PRO A 1 -9.50 -2.29 8.65
C PRO A 1 -8.75 -0.94 8.73
N CYS A 2 -7.95 -0.61 7.73
CA CYS A 2 -7.27 0.68 7.60
C CYS A 2 -8.19 1.69 6.89
N ASP A 3 -8.46 2.83 7.52
CA ASP A 3 -9.24 3.92 6.91
C ASP A 3 -8.45 4.59 5.78
N TYR A 4 -9.05 4.66 4.59
CA TYR A 4 -8.45 5.26 3.39
C TYR A 4 -8.08 6.75 3.56
N GLY A 5 -8.80 7.47 4.41
CA GLY A 5 -8.59 8.89 4.70
C GLY A 5 -7.60 9.18 5.83
N CYS A 6 -7.03 8.16 6.48
CA CYS A 6 -6.18 8.32 7.67
C CYS A 6 -4.73 7.84 7.44
N ASN A 7 -3.77 8.59 7.96
CA ASN A 7 -2.33 8.25 8.00
C ASN A 7 -1.71 8.34 9.43
N ARG A 8 -2.53 8.52 10.46
CA ARG A 8 -2.09 8.79 11.85
C ARG A 8 -1.24 7.68 12.47
N CYS A 9 -1.36 6.43 12.02
CA CYS A 9 -0.59 5.31 12.58
C CYS A 9 0.93 5.54 12.54
N GLY A 10 1.45 6.18 11.48
CA GLY A 10 2.87 6.50 11.37
C GLY A 10 3.31 7.71 12.20
N GLU A 11 2.37 8.55 12.64
CA GLU A 11 2.64 9.68 13.53
C GLU A 11 2.75 9.24 14.99
N VAL A 12 2.01 8.20 15.38
CA VAL A 12 1.89 7.75 16.77
C VAL A 12 2.71 6.50 17.09
N CYS A 13 3.37 5.88 16.10
CA CYS A 13 4.12 4.64 16.30
C CYS A 13 5.39 4.89 17.13
N PRO A 14 5.48 4.39 18.38
CA PRO A 14 6.61 4.72 19.25
C PRO A 14 7.90 3.99 18.86
N THR A 15 7.78 2.86 18.16
CA THR A 15 8.92 2.04 17.73
C THR A 15 9.43 2.40 16.34
N GLY A 16 8.68 3.20 15.57
CA GLY A 16 8.96 3.46 14.17
C GLY A 16 8.69 2.28 13.22
N ALA A 17 8.07 1.20 13.70
CA ALA A 17 7.71 0.05 12.86
C ALA A 17 6.72 0.40 11.74
N ILE A 18 5.86 1.41 11.97
CA ILE A 18 5.02 2.02 10.93
C ILE A 18 5.64 3.38 10.60
N PRO A 19 6.15 3.57 9.37
CA PRO A 19 6.74 4.84 8.99
C PRO A 19 5.67 5.92 8.87
N PHE A 20 6.06 7.17 9.11
CA PHE A 20 5.26 8.32 8.70
C PHE A 20 5.15 8.35 7.18
N LEU A 21 3.91 8.36 6.69
CA LEU A 21 3.57 8.52 5.28
C LEU A 21 2.60 9.69 5.18
N SER A 22 2.81 10.58 4.22
CA SER A 22 1.76 11.53 3.83
C SER A 22 0.50 10.78 3.39
N LEU A 23 -0.66 11.42 3.41
CA LEU A 23 -1.92 10.78 3.02
C LEU A 23 -1.85 10.24 1.57
N GLU A 24 -1.17 10.95 0.67
CA GLU A 24 -0.99 10.54 -0.73
C GLU A 24 -0.09 9.30 -0.86
N GLU A 25 1.01 9.24 -0.10
CA GLU A 25 1.88 8.06 -0.06
C GLU A 25 1.16 6.87 0.55
N LYS A 26 0.46 7.07 1.67
CA LYS A 26 -0.31 6.04 2.36
C LYS A 26 -1.37 5.42 1.46
N ARG A 27 -2.07 6.22 0.64
CA ARG A 27 -3.10 5.73 -0.29
C ARG A 27 -2.56 4.84 -1.41
N ARG A 28 -1.25 4.86 -1.65
CA ARG A 28 -0.52 3.98 -2.58
C ARG A 28 0.28 2.90 -1.85
N TRP A 29 0.29 2.94 -0.52
CA TRP A 29 1.09 2.05 0.30
C TRP A 29 0.44 0.66 0.36
N VAL A 30 1.13 -0.36 -0.16
CA VAL A 30 0.61 -1.74 -0.15
C VAL A 30 0.94 -2.38 1.20
N ILE A 31 -0.08 -2.57 2.02
CA ILE A 31 -0.01 -3.31 3.30
C ILE A 31 -0.23 -4.81 3.06
N GLY A 32 -1.05 -5.12 2.06
CA GLY A 32 -1.44 -6.48 1.73
C GLY A 32 -2.28 -6.55 0.46
N HIS A 33 -2.81 -7.74 0.20
CA HIS A 33 -3.73 -7.96 -0.91
C HIS A 33 -4.94 -8.77 -0.46
N ALA A 34 -6.08 -8.48 -1.06
CA ALA A 34 -7.31 -9.24 -0.85
C ALA A 34 -7.32 -10.51 -1.71
N TYR A 35 -7.94 -11.56 -1.17
CA TYR A 35 -8.14 -12.86 -1.81
C TYR A 35 -9.57 -13.31 -1.53
N ILE A 36 -10.23 -13.85 -2.55
CA ILE A 36 -11.59 -14.35 -2.45
C ILE A 36 -11.52 -15.87 -2.26
N ASP A 37 -12.24 -16.36 -1.27
CA ASP A 37 -12.56 -17.76 -1.10
C ASP A 37 -13.85 -18.05 -1.85
N GLU A 38 -13.70 -18.63 -3.05
CA GLU A 38 -14.82 -18.91 -3.96
C GLU A 38 -15.81 -19.92 -3.37
N SER A 39 -15.36 -20.75 -2.40
CA SER A 39 -16.23 -21.72 -1.73
C SER A 39 -17.18 -21.10 -0.70
N LEU A 40 -16.91 -19.84 -0.29
CA LEU A 40 -17.71 -19.11 0.69
C LEU A 40 -18.43 -17.89 0.09
N CYS A 41 -17.96 -17.39 -1.04
CA CYS A 41 -18.46 -16.14 -1.60
C CYS A 41 -19.83 -16.34 -2.28
N LEU A 42 -20.85 -15.59 -1.84
CA LEU A 42 -22.25 -15.78 -2.27
C LEU A 42 -22.44 -15.81 -3.80
N PRO A 43 -21.82 -14.92 -4.61
CA PRO A 43 -21.92 -14.99 -6.06
C PRO A 43 -21.09 -16.12 -6.67
N TRP A 44 -20.02 -16.58 -6.01
CA TRP A 44 -19.22 -17.69 -6.52
C TRP A 44 -19.91 -19.03 -6.33
N THR A 45 -20.55 -19.24 -5.18
CA THR A 45 -21.37 -20.42 -4.86
C THR A 45 -22.72 -20.41 -5.57
N GLY A 46 -23.17 -19.25 -6.06
CA GLY A 46 -24.47 -19.08 -6.69
C GLY A 46 -25.62 -18.88 -5.69
N ASP A 47 -25.33 -18.74 -4.40
CA ASP A 47 -26.34 -18.57 -3.35
C ASP A 47 -27.13 -17.28 -3.52
N SER A 48 -26.47 -16.16 -3.79
CA SER A 48 -27.12 -14.86 -4.01
C SER A 48 -26.21 -13.83 -4.70
N GLN A 49 -26.82 -12.76 -5.24
CA GLN A 49 -26.09 -11.61 -5.76
C GLN A 49 -25.47 -10.81 -4.61
N CYS A 50 -24.22 -10.37 -4.75
CA CYS A 50 -23.53 -9.56 -3.75
C CYS A 50 -22.42 -8.71 -4.40
N SER A 51 -22.50 -7.40 -4.19
CA SER A 51 -21.56 -6.38 -4.72
C SER A 51 -20.78 -5.66 -3.61
N VAL A 52 -21.03 -5.99 -2.34
CA VAL A 52 -20.57 -5.20 -1.16
C VAL A 52 -19.06 -4.93 -1.16
N CYS A 53 -18.25 -5.92 -1.53
CA CYS A 53 -16.79 -5.73 -1.54
C CYS A 53 -16.30 -4.75 -2.62
N GLU A 54 -16.99 -4.67 -3.76
CA GLU A 54 -16.73 -3.68 -4.82
C GLU A 54 -17.17 -2.29 -4.35
N GLU A 55 -18.40 -2.18 -3.84
CA GLU A 55 -18.99 -0.92 -3.40
C GLU A 55 -18.15 -0.26 -2.30
N MET A 56 -17.72 -1.07 -1.33
CA MET A 56 -16.95 -0.61 -0.17
C MET A 56 -15.46 -0.45 -0.45
N CYS A 57 -14.96 -0.83 -1.63
CA CYS A 57 -13.56 -0.60 -1.99
C CYS A 57 -13.31 0.91 -2.12
N PRO A 58 -12.42 1.50 -1.30
CA PRO A 58 -12.23 2.96 -1.25
C PRO A 58 -11.23 3.47 -2.30
N VAL A 59 -10.55 2.57 -3.01
CA VAL A 59 -9.60 2.94 -4.07
C VAL A 59 -10.41 3.56 -5.23
N PRO A 60 -10.05 4.75 -5.76
CA PRO A 60 -10.84 5.46 -6.78
C PRO A 60 -11.18 4.59 -7.99
N ASP A 61 -10.17 3.90 -8.53
CA ASP A 61 -10.35 3.02 -9.68
C ASP A 61 -10.73 1.57 -9.30
N LYS A 62 -11.17 1.36 -8.05
CA LYS A 62 -11.54 0.08 -7.41
C LYS A 62 -10.53 -1.05 -7.58
N ALA A 63 -10.15 -1.66 -6.47
CA ALA A 63 -9.32 -2.86 -6.47
C ALA A 63 -10.13 -4.16 -6.66
N ILE A 64 -11.45 -4.08 -6.73
CA ILE A 64 -12.36 -5.20 -6.90
C ILE A 64 -13.31 -4.82 -8.02
N ARG A 65 -13.63 -5.75 -8.92
CA ARG A 65 -14.59 -5.57 -10.02
C ARG A 65 -15.56 -6.73 -10.05
N LEU A 66 -16.72 -6.50 -10.63
CA LEU A 66 -17.71 -7.54 -10.88
C LEU A 66 -17.58 -8.02 -12.32
N GLN A 67 -17.64 -9.34 -12.51
CA GLN A 67 -17.69 -10.00 -13.82
C GLN A 67 -18.92 -10.88 -13.87
N GLU A 68 -19.70 -10.79 -14.95
CA GLU A 68 -20.83 -11.67 -15.15
C GLU A 68 -20.34 -13.09 -15.45
N ALA A 69 -20.96 -14.08 -14.79
CA ALA A 69 -20.68 -15.48 -14.99
C ALA A 69 -21.94 -16.31 -14.78
N GLU A 70 -22.05 -17.43 -15.48
CA GLU A 70 -23.09 -18.43 -15.22
C GLU A 70 -22.62 -19.42 -14.17
N VAL A 71 -23.51 -19.75 -13.22
CA VAL A 71 -23.25 -20.68 -12.12
C VAL A 71 -24.38 -21.70 -12.04
N VAL A 72 -23.99 -22.96 -11.89
CA VAL A 72 -24.92 -24.07 -11.66
C VAL A 72 -25.15 -24.19 -10.16
N ARG A 73 -26.40 -24.06 -9.72
CA ARG A 73 -26.79 -24.26 -8.32
C ARG A 73 -26.90 -25.73 -7.97
N ALA A 74 -27.00 -26.01 -6.66
CA ALA A 74 -27.20 -27.37 -6.14
C ALA A 74 -28.49 -28.05 -6.66
N ASP A 75 -29.50 -27.28 -7.05
CA ASP A 75 -30.75 -27.77 -7.65
C ASP A 75 -30.65 -28.03 -9.17
N GLY A 76 -29.48 -27.78 -9.77
CA GLY A 76 -29.22 -27.93 -11.20
C GLY A 76 -29.64 -26.72 -12.05
N SER A 77 -30.21 -25.67 -11.46
CA SER A 77 -30.54 -24.43 -12.19
C SER A 77 -29.27 -23.65 -12.55
N VAL A 78 -29.27 -23.02 -13.73
CA VAL A 78 -28.21 -22.10 -14.17
C VAL A 78 -28.66 -20.68 -13.90
N VAL A 79 -27.79 -19.87 -13.30
CA VAL A 79 -28.02 -18.43 -13.12
C VAL A 79 -26.83 -17.58 -13.46
N THR A 80 -27.12 -16.39 -13.97
CA THR A 80 -26.13 -15.34 -14.16
C THR A 80 -25.92 -14.57 -12.86
N VAL A 81 -24.68 -14.50 -12.40
CA VAL A 81 -24.27 -13.77 -11.20
C VAL A 81 -23.09 -12.84 -11.49
N SER A 82 -22.99 -11.79 -10.69
CA SER A 82 -21.85 -10.86 -10.72
C SER A 82 -20.77 -11.32 -9.75
N ARG A 83 -19.74 -12.02 -10.26
CA ARG A 83 -18.63 -12.53 -9.45
C ARG A 83 -17.60 -11.43 -9.17
N PRO A 84 -17.20 -11.22 -7.91
CA PRO A 84 -16.11 -10.30 -7.60
C PRO A 84 -14.76 -10.90 -8.00
N VAL A 85 -13.89 -10.07 -8.57
CA VAL A 85 -12.49 -10.36 -8.91
C VAL A 85 -11.60 -9.25 -8.36
N VAL A 86 -10.47 -9.63 -7.74
CA VAL A 86 -9.51 -8.68 -7.17
C VAL A 86 -8.45 -8.30 -8.20
N LEU A 87 -8.34 -7.00 -8.49
CA LEU A 87 -7.27 -6.39 -9.27
C LEU A 87 -6.08 -6.10 -8.33
N ARG A 88 -5.11 -7.03 -8.27
CA ARG A 88 -4.01 -7.02 -7.30
C ARG A 88 -3.19 -5.74 -7.35
N GLU A 89 -2.94 -5.23 -8.54
CA GLU A 89 -2.16 -4.02 -8.83
C GLU A 89 -2.79 -2.75 -8.28
N ARG A 90 -4.10 -2.76 -7.99
CA ARG A 90 -4.83 -1.65 -7.37
C ARG A 90 -5.07 -1.88 -5.87
N CYS A 91 -4.91 -3.11 -5.40
CA CYS A 91 -5.23 -3.48 -4.03
C CYS A 91 -4.10 -3.10 -3.06
N ILE A 92 -4.39 -2.14 -2.19
CA ILE A 92 -3.46 -1.71 -1.13
C ILE A 92 -3.58 -2.51 0.18
N GLY A 93 -4.54 -3.44 0.27
CA GLY A 93 -4.73 -4.27 1.45
C GLY A 93 -5.34 -3.54 2.66
N CYS A 94 -6.24 -2.57 2.43
CA CYS A 94 -6.87 -1.83 3.53
C CYS A 94 -7.81 -2.67 4.41
N GLY A 95 -8.28 -3.83 3.93
CA GLY A 95 -9.14 -4.73 4.70
C GLY A 95 -10.60 -4.29 4.86
N ILE A 96 -11.05 -3.22 4.19
CA ILE A 96 -12.46 -2.78 4.27
C ILE A 96 -13.39 -3.84 3.67
N CYS A 97 -13.00 -4.48 2.55
CA CYS A 97 -13.80 -5.54 1.93
C CYS A 97 -14.00 -6.76 2.85
N GLU A 98 -12.96 -7.17 3.58
CA GLU A 98 -13.04 -8.25 4.57
C GLU A 98 -13.98 -7.86 5.72
N ALA A 99 -13.80 -6.65 6.27
CA ALA A 99 -14.60 -6.16 7.38
C ALA A 99 -16.09 -5.92 7.04
N LYS A 100 -16.42 -5.77 5.75
CA LYS A 100 -17.79 -5.55 5.26
C LYS A 100 -18.40 -6.78 4.61
N CYS A 101 -17.66 -7.89 4.53
CA CYS A 101 -18.19 -9.12 3.94
C CYS A 101 -19.42 -9.59 4.73
N PRO A 102 -20.59 -9.77 4.09
CA PRO A 102 -21.83 -10.14 4.79
C PRO A 102 -21.91 -11.63 5.13
N VAL A 103 -20.93 -12.43 4.69
CA VAL A 103 -20.89 -13.87 4.99
C VAL A 103 -20.69 -14.08 6.49
N THR A 104 -21.59 -14.84 7.11
CA THR A 104 -21.51 -15.17 8.53
C THR A 104 -20.30 -16.08 8.82
N GLY A 105 -19.56 -15.78 9.88
CA GLY A 105 -18.39 -16.56 10.27
C GLY A 105 -17.13 -16.10 9.56
N THR A 106 -16.49 -16.98 8.80
CA THR A 106 -15.27 -16.62 8.05
C THR A 106 -15.65 -15.80 6.82
N ALA A 107 -15.15 -14.57 6.74
CA ALA A 107 -15.35 -13.71 5.57
C ALA A 107 -14.85 -14.40 4.29
N ALA A 108 -15.66 -14.34 3.24
CA ALA A 108 -15.32 -14.91 1.93
C ALA A 108 -14.27 -14.11 1.16
N ILE A 109 -13.95 -12.89 1.59
CA ILE A 109 -12.81 -12.12 1.06
C ILE A 109 -11.93 -11.72 2.23
N ARG A 110 -10.63 -12.01 2.14
CA ARG A 110 -9.67 -11.78 3.22
C ARG A 110 -8.40 -11.12 2.72
N VAL A 111 -7.80 -10.28 3.55
CA VAL A 111 -6.53 -9.64 3.28
C VAL A 111 -5.40 -10.44 3.91
N ARG A 112 -4.31 -10.59 3.15
CA ARG A 112 -3.05 -11.17 3.62
C ARG A 112 -1.93 -10.16 3.40
N VAL A 113 -0.92 -10.20 4.26
CA VAL A 113 0.27 -9.36 4.15
C VAL A 113 0.90 -9.59 2.77
N ALA A 114 1.34 -8.51 2.13
CA ALA A 114 2.05 -8.63 0.86
C ALA A 114 3.34 -9.43 1.09
N GLY A 115 3.62 -10.41 0.23
CA GLY A 115 4.84 -11.22 0.34
C GLY A 115 6.13 -10.38 0.25
N PRO A 116 7.29 -10.97 0.58
CA PRO A 116 8.57 -10.26 0.71
C PRO A 116 9.10 -9.59 -0.57
N GLU A 117 8.49 -9.83 -1.73
CA GLU A 117 8.92 -9.33 -3.04
C GLU A 117 8.86 -7.79 -3.19
N ARG A 118 8.29 -7.04 -2.23
CA ARG A 118 8.11 -5.57 -2.37
C ARG A 118 8.49 -4.71 -1.18
N LEU A 119 9.15 -5.26 -0.16
CA LEU A 119 9.88 -4.42 0.80
C LEU A 119 11.14 -3.77 0.20
N GLN A 120 11.50 -4.12 -1.04
CA GLN A 120 12.81 -3.81 -1.64
C GLN A 120 12.86 -2.48 -2.42
N ASP A 121 11.73 -1.90 -2.84
CA ASP A 121 11.79 -0.81 -3.84
C ASP A 121 11.68 0.63 -3.31
N ARG A 122 11.27 0.89 -2.05
CA ARG A 122 11.07 2.30 -1.61
C ARG A 122 11.47 2.67 -0.19
N PHE A 123 11.90 1.72 0.64
CA PHE A 123 12.20 2.01 2.05
C PHE A 123 13.69 2.14 2.41
N LEU A 124 14.60 1.92 1.46
CA LEU A 124 16.03 1.98 1.71
C LEU A 124 16.74 3.13 0.97
N GLN A 125 16.08 4.28 0.81
CA GLN A 125 16.84 5.52 0.53
C GLN A 125 17.08 6.24 1.86
N PRO A 126 18.33 6.36 2.34
CA PRO A 126 18.64 7.09 3.55
C PRO A 126 18.11 8.51 3.42
N ARG A 127 17.33 8.96 4.39
CA ARG A 127 16.96 10.37 4.49
C ARG A 127 18.25 11.16 4.75
N GLN A 128 18.73 11.90 3.75
CA GLN A 128 19.77 12.89 3.99
C GLN A 128 19.20 13.94 4.93
N GLY A 129 19.67 13.88 6.18
CA GLY A 129 19.31 14.82 7.23
C GLY A 129 19.78 16.21 6.87
N SER A 130 18.83 17.14 6.92
CA SER A 130 19.05 18.57 6.99
C SER A 130 19.69 18.96 8.33
N GLY A 131 20.83 19.64 8.27
CA GLY A 131 21.27 20.58 9.31
C GLY A 131 22.64 20.29 9.91
N GLU A 132 23.62 21.14 9.61
CA GLU A 132 24.40 21.80 10.66
C GLU A 132 24.94 23.13 10.12
N GLN A 133 24.52 24.22 10.77
CA GLN A 133 25.04 25.57 10.59
C GLN A 133 26.30 25.70 11.46
N SER A 134 27.39 26.26 10.93
CA SER A 134 28.45 26.81 11.76
C SER A 134 28.88 28.18 11.24
N HIS A 135 28.33 29.21 11.90
CA HIS A 135 28.86 30.56 11.95
C HIS A 135 30.04 30.62 12.94
N GLY A 136 31.06 31.43 12.61
CA GLY A 136 32.11 31.92 13.53
C GLY A 136 33.42 31.12 13.48
N THR A 137 34.63 31.69 13.50
CA THR A 137 35.13 33.05 13.73
C THR A 137 36.57 33.09 13.20
N GLY A 138 37.05 34.26 12.78
CA GLY A 138 38.37 34.42 12.16
C GLY A 138 39.57 34.10 13.05
N ARG A 139 40.71 33.89 12.40
CA ARG A 139 42.05 34.23 12.89
C ARG A 139 42.93 34.67 11.72
N ASP A 140 43.51 35.83 11.97
CA ASP A 140 44.55 36.53 11.24
C ASP A 140 45.89 35.76 11.31
N GLU A 141 46.86 36.28 10.56
CA GLU A 141 48.32 36.06 10.61
C GLU A 141 48.93 35.04 9.63
N GLY A 142 49.90 35.53 8.84
CA GLY A 142 51.04 34.70 8.41
C GLY A 142 51.61 34.99 7.03
N GLN A 143 52.38 36.07 6.89
CA GLN A 143 53.17 36.43 5.71
C GLN A 143 54.26 35.39 5.34
N GLY A 144 54.58 35.28 4.05
CA GLY A 144 55.77 34.57 3.57
C GLY A 144 56.07 34.83 2.09
N ARG A 145 56.88 35.85 1.80
CA ARG A 145 57.49 36.13 0.49
C ARG A 145 58.73 35.26 0.26
N ALA A 146 58.99 34.87 -1.01
CA ALA A 146 60.27 34.83 -1.75
C ALA A 146 60.19 33.73 -2.85
N GLY A 147 60.29 34.04 -4.15
CA GLY A 147 61.56 34.05 -4.94
C GLY A 147 61.91 32.62 -5.41
N GLY A 148 62.22 32.24 -6.64
CA GLY A 148 62.44 32.86 -7.95
C GLY A 148 63.17 31.83 -8.85
N ARG A 149 63.17 32.09 -10.18
CA ARG A 149 64.09 31.58 -11.25
C ARG A 149 63.85 30.22 -11.94
N GLY A 150 63.77 30.32 -13.29
CA GLY A 150 64.44 29.50 -14.33
C GLY A 150 63.87 28.10 -14.61
N GLY A 151 63.73 27.59 -15.83
CA GLY A 151 64.17 27.98 -17.17
C GLY A 151 64.37 26.70 -18.02
N GLY A 152 64.05 26.75 -19.32
CA GLY A 152 64.35 25.71 -20.33
C GLY A 152 63.31 24.57 -20.42
N ARG A 153 62.84 24.12 -21.58
CA ARG A 153 63.28 24.24 -22.98
C ARG A 153 62.05 24.27 -23.90
#